data_AF-A0A9X2HW34-F1
#
_entry.id   AF-A0A9X2HW34-F1
#
_cell.length_a   1.000
_cell.length_b   1.000
_cell.length_c   1.000
_cell.angle_alpha   90.00
_cell.angle_beta   90.00
_cell.angle_gamma   90.00
#
_symmetry.space_group_name_H-M   'P 1'
#
loop_
_entity.id
_entity.type
_entity.pdbx_description
1 polymer ?
#
loop_
_entity_poly.entity_id
_entity_poly.type
_entity_poly.pdbx_seq_one_letter_code
_entity_poly.pdbx_strand_id
1 'polypeptide(L)' 'MQQAAKTLPQDPIRVSVLQRVERDIAHLTDKIHALEQQPHANDQLLAAYRLMLQTRTEVLACLTGSDDHYH' A
#
# COMPACT_ATOMS: atom_id res chain seq x y z
N MET A 1 -10.43 -5.79 -39.05
CA MET A 1 -8.99 -5.68 -38.72
C MET A 1 -8.85 -5.74 -37.22
N GLN A 2 -7.87 -6.51 -36.74
CA GLN A 2 -7.76 -7.04 -35.38
C GLN A 2 -7.49 -5.97 -34.33
N GLN A 3 -8.14 -6.12 -33.17
CA GLN A 3 -7.85 -5.38 -31.94
C GLN A 3 -6.43 -5.72 -31.47
N ALA A 4 -5.52 -4.76 -31.50
CA ALA A 4 -4.28 -4.85 -30.75
C ALA A 4 -4.59 -4.41 -29.31
N ALA A 5 -4.99 -5.36 -28.46
CA ALA A 5 -4.88 -5.19 -27.03
C ALA A 5 -3.39 -5.01 -26.71
N LYS A 6 -2.92 -3.76 -26.66
CA LYS A 6 -1.61 -3.41 -26.10
C LYS A 6 -1.69 -3.67 -24.60
N THR A 7 -1.57 -4.92 -24.18
CA THR A 7 -1.10 -5.22 -22.83
C THR A 7 0.35 -4.76 -22.80
N LEU A 8 0.58 -3.51 -22.35
CA LEU A 8 1.92 -3.06 -22.02
C LEU A 8 2.50 -4.05 -20.98
N PRO A 9 3.78 -4.45 -21.09
CA PRO A 9 4.43 -5.15 -20.00
C PRO A 9 4.41 -4.20 -18.80
N GLN A 10 3.66 -4.56 -17.75
CA GLN A 10 3.74 -3.87 -16.48
C GLN A 10 5.20 -3.95 -16.03
N ASP A 11 5.81 -2.79 -15.77
CA ASP A 11 7.18 -2.73 -15.27
C ASP A 11 7.30 -3.68 -14.06
N PRO A 12 8.11 -4.76 -14.15
CA PRO A 12 8.18 -5.78 -13.11
C PRO A 12 8.66 -5.19 -11.77
N ILE A 13 9.39 -4.08 -11.81
CA ILE A 13 9.80 -3.33 -10.62
C ILE A 13 8.57 -2.65 -10.01
N ARG A 14 7.74 -1.98 -10.82
CA ARG A 14 6.48 -1.36 -10.36
C ARG A 14 5.54 -2.37 -9.71
N VAL A 15 5.38 -3.55 -10.32
CA VAL A 15 4.54 -4.64 -9.76
C VAL A 15 5.09 -5.14 -8.44
N SER A 16 6.40 -5.38 -8.36
CA SER A 16 7.07 -5.82 -7.13
C SER A 16 6.94 -4.81 -5.99
N VAL A 17 7.09 -3.52 -6.30
CA VAL A 17 6.91 -2.42 -5.34
C VAL A 17 5.45 -2.33 -4.87
N LEU A 18 4.47 -2.42 -5.78
CA LEU A 18 3.05 -2.43 -5.45
C LEU A 18 2.73 -3.57 -4.46
N GLN A 19 3.09 -4.81 -4.80
CA GLN A 19 2.87 -5.98 -3.94
C GLN A 19 3.54 -5.87 -2.58
N ARG A 20 4.71 -5.21 -2.51
CA ARG A 20 5.38 -4.95 -1.24
C ARG A 20 4.61 -3.93 -0.40
N VAL A 21 4.12 -2.86 -1.01
CA VAL A 21 3.33 -1.83 -0.32
C VAL A 21 2.01 -2.42 0.19
N GLU A 22 1.33 -3.24 -0.61
CA GLU A 22 0.11 -3.94 -0.18
C GLU A 22 0.36 -4.86 1.03
N ARG A 23 1.45 -5.63 1.01
CA ARG A 23 1.85 -6.47 2.15
C ARG A 23 2.20 -5.63 3.39
N ASP A 24 2.90 -4.52 3.23
CA ASP A 24 3.22 -3.61 4.33
C ASP A 24 1.93 -3.06 4.98
N ILE A 25 0.93 -2.68 4.17
CA ILE A 25 -0.38 -2.20 4.64
C ILE A 25 -1.08 -3.29 5.45
N ALA A 26 -1.21 -4.50 4.91
CA ALA A 26 -1.87 -5.60 5.59
C ALA A 26 -1.20 -5.91 6.95
N HIS A 27 0.13 -6.00 6.95
CA HIS A 27 0.90 -6.28 8.16
C HIS A 27 0.80 -5.16 9.21
N LEU A 28 0.75 -3.88 8.80
CA LEU A 28 0.54 -2.77 9.71
C LEU A 28 -0.86 -2.78 10.31
N THR A 29 -1.89 -3.08 9.50
CA THR A 29 -3.27 -3.22 9.98
C THR A 29 -3.38 -4.33 11.03
N ASP A 30 -2.78 -5.50 10.79
CA ASP A 30 -2.78 -6.61 11.74
C ASP A 30 -2.10 -6.22 13.06
N LYS A 31 -0.95 -5.52 12.99
CA LYS A 31 -0.24 -5.04 14.18
C LYS A 31 -1.02 -4.01 14.98
N ILE A 32 -1.69 -3.08 14.30
CA ILE A 32 -2.56 -2.08 14.94
C ILE A 32 -3.69 -2.81 15.66
N HIS A 33 -4.38 -3.72 14.98
CA HIS A 33 -5.48 -4.48 15.58
C HIS A 33 -5.01 -5.28 16.80
N ALA A 34 -3.89 -6.01 16.68
CA ALA A 34 -3.33 -6.78 17.78
C ALA A 34 -2.94 -5.90 18.98
N LEU A 35 -2.41 -4.70 18.74
CA LEU A 35 -2.03 -3.76 19.79
C LEU A 35 -3.24 -3.14 20.47
N GLU A 36 -4.30 -2.82 19.72
CA GLU A 36 -5.56 -2.28 20.24
C GLU A 36 -6.31 -3.27 21.15
N GLN A 37 -6.11 -4.57 20.96
CA GLN A 37 -6.68 -5.60 21.85
C GLN A 37 -5.89 -5.80 23.15
N GLN A 38 -4.74 -5.15 23.32
CA GLN A 38 -3.94 -5.29 24.54
C GLN A 38 -4.51 -4.42 25.66
N PRO A 39 -4.65 -4.96 26.89
CA PRO A 39 -5.21 -4.21 28.03
C PRO A 39 -4.36 -3.01 28.47
N HIS A 40 -3.09 -2.96 28.06
CA HIS A 40 -2.15 -1.87 28.29
C HIS A 40 -1.42 -1.53 26.99
N ALA A 41 -2.20 -1.20 25.95
CA ALA A 41 -1.66 -0.85 24.64
C ALA A 41 -0.66 0.31 24.76
N ASN A 42 0.49 0.17 24.09
CA ASN A 42 1.46 1.25 24.01
C ASN A 42 0.97 2.30 23.00
N ASP A 43 0.36 3.38 23.50
CA ASP A 43 -0.22 4.45 22.68
C ASP A 43 0.78 5.11 21.72
N GLN A 44 2.05 5.23 22.12
CA GLN A 44 3.09 5.80 21.25
C GLN A 44 3.39 4.86 20.08
N LEU A 45 3.47 3.55 20.34
CA LEU A 45 3.66 2.55 19.30
C LEU A 45 2.45 2.47 18.37
N LEU A 46 1.23 2.56 18.92
CA LEU A 46 0.00 2.57 18.15
C LEU A 46 -0.07 3.80 17.23
N ALA A 47 0.26 4.99 17.74
CA ALA A 47 0.35 6.20 16.94
C ALA A 47 1.40 6.09 15.83
N ALA A 48 2.57 5.51 16.12
CA ALA A 48 3.61 5.29 15.12
C ALA A 48 3.13 4.33 14.01
N TYR A 49 2.49 3.21 14.36
CA TYR A 49 1.96 2.27 13.37
C TYR A 49 0.84 2.88 12.53
N ARG A 50 -0.05 3.69 13.11
CA ARG A 50 -1.08 4.42 12.37
C ARG A 50 -0.47 5.41 11.38
N LEU A 51 0.56 6.16 11.78
CA LEU A 51 1.28 7.05 10.88
C LEU A 51 1.95 6.29 9.72
N MET A 52 2.61 5.17 10.01
CA MET A 52 3.21 4.33 8.99
C MET A 52 2.18 3.76 8.01
N LEU A 53 1.00 3.35 8.51
CA LEU A 53 -0.11 2.85 7.70
C LEU A 53 -0.63 3.94 6.76
N GLN A 54 -0.80 5.17 7.27
CA GLN A 54 -1.19 6.31 6.46
C GLN A 54 -0.20 6.55 5.33
N THR A 55 1.10 6.65 5.63
CA THR A 55 2.14 6.87 4.62
C THR A 55 2.16 5.76 3.58
N ARG A 56 1.98 4.49 3.97
CA ARG A 56 1.94 3.37 3.01
C ARG A 56 0.71 3.42 2.11
N THR A 57 -0.43 3.85 2.65
CA THR A 57 -1.67 4.08 1.87
C THR A 57 -1.48 5.21 0.86
N GLU A 58 -0.83 6.30 1.24
CA GLU A 58 -0.48 7.40 0.33
C GLU A 58 0.46 6.93 -0.79
N VAL A 59 1.48 6.13 -0.46
CA VAL A 59 2.37 5.53 -1.47
C VAL A 59 1.59 4.62 -2.42
N LEU A 60 0.67 3.79 -1.90
CA LEU A 60 -0.19 2.95 -2.75
C LEU A 60 -1.00 3.81 -3.71
N ALA A 61 -1.63 4.87 -3.21
CA ALA A 61 -2.41 5.80 -4.02
C ALA A 61 -1.56 6.45 -5.13
N CYS A 62 -0.30 6.83 -4.84
CA CYS A 62 0.62 7.31 -5.87
C CYS A 62 0.96 6.24 -6.92
N LEU A 63 1.21 4.99 -6.49
CA LEU A 63 1.55 3.89 -7.40
C LEU A 63 0.39 3.50 -8.32
N THR A 64 -0.84 3.58 -7.82
CA THR A 64 -2.07 3.26 -8.57
C THR A 64 -2.63 4.45 -9.35
N GLY A 65 -2.43 5.68 -8.87
CA GLY A 65 -2.93 6.91 -9.48
C GLY A 65 -2.03 7.52 -10.56
N SER A 66 -0.82 6.98 -10.76
CA SER A 66 0.13 7.45 -11.80
C SER A 66 -0.26 7.07 -13.24
N ASP A 67 -1.45 6.50 -13.49
CA ASP A 67 -1.94 6.22 -14.85
C ASP A 67 -2.79 7.37 -15.46
N ASP A 68 -3.08 8.45 -14.73
CA ASP A 68 -3.98 9.55 -15.15
C ASP A 68 -3.27 10.88 -15.57
N HIS A 69 -1.98 10.87 -15.93
CA HIS A 69 -1.25 12.10 -16.33
C HIS A 69 -0.66 12.09 -17.75
N TYR A 70 -1.40 11.48 -18.69
CA TYR A 70 -1.26 11.74 -20.13
C TYR A 70 -2.64 11.80 -20.80
N HIS A 71 -3.37 12.89 -20.60
CA HIS A 71 -4.49 13.28 -21.46
C HIS A 71 -4.48 14.77 -21.73
#